data_AF-A0AAV5PAX1-F1
#
_entry.id   AF-A0AAV5PAX1-F1
#
_cell.length_a   1.000
_cell.length_b   1.000
_cell.length_c   1.000
_cell.angle_alpha   90.00
_cell.angle_beta   90.00
_cell.angle_gamma   90.00
#
_symmetry.space_group_name_H-M   'P 1'
#
loop_
_entity.id
_entity.type
_entity.pdbx_description
1 polymer ?
#
loop_
_entity_poly.entity_id
_entity_poly.type
_entity_poly.pdbx_seq_one_letter_code
_entity_poly.pdbx_strand_id
1 'polypeptide(L)'
;MAIITVTCLNQTVEAMTISFTVSVAVQGEAPPNLTQAFTDACRKIYTELKRIEADFSAFLPDSLVSRFAEGDESILLANAEFQEVYAAALLAKEETAGAFDPYFAGKFDPTGLVKGWAVKKIFASCLMPLAAFPEVTGLCINGGGDLQAWTRGDFRWEDRH
;
A
#
# COMPACT_ATOMS: atom_id res chain seq x y z
N MET A 1 -4.40 38.59 -3.15
CA MET A 1 -4.14 37.24 -2.60
C MET A 1 -2.96 36.67 -3.37
N ALA A 2 -1.89 36.27 -2.68
CA ALA A 2 -0.79 35.55 -3.34
C ALA A 2 -1.33 34.18 -3.79
N ILE A 3 -1.09 33.81 -5.05
CA ILE A 3 -1.39 32.47 -5.54
C ILE A 3 -0.44 31.53 -4.80
N ILE A 4 -0.98 30.68 -3.95
CA ILE A 4 -0.22 29.64 -3.27
C ILE A 4 0.00 28.53 -4.31
N THR A 5 1.21 28.43 -4.83
CA THR A 5 1.59 27.35 -5.76
C THR A 5 1.69 26.03 -5.00
N VAL A 6 1.24 24.93 -5.60
CA VAL A 6 1.46 23.57 -5.12
C VAL A 6 2.42 22.86 -6.07
N THR A 7 3.49 22.28 -5.52
CA THR A 7 4.44 21.43 -6.22
C THR A 7 4.21 19.98 -5.83
N CYS A 8 4.26 19.05 -6.78
CA CYS A 8 4.17 17.62 -6.48
C CYS A 8 5.52 16.93 -6.67
N LEU A 9 5.99 16.26 -5.61
CA LEU A 9 7.03 15.24 -5.72
C LEU A 9 6.35 13.94 -6.15
N ASN A 10 6.90 13.26 -7.16
CA ASN A 10 6.37 12.00 -7.65
C ASN A 10 7.51 11.00 -7.85
N GLN A 11 7.25 9.74 -7.50
CA GLN A 11 8.17 8.65 -7.79
C GLN A 11 7.37 7.37 -8.05
N THR A 12 7.79 6.62 -9.07
CA THR A 12 7.27 5.28 -9.34
C THR A 12 8.16 4.23 -8.68
N VAL A 13 7.54 3.23 -8.06
CA VAL A 13 8.17 2.07 -7.45
C VAL A 13 7.60 0.82 -8.11
N GLU A 14 8.46 0.00 -8.71
CA GLU A 14 8.07 -1.25 -9.37
C GLU A 14 8.24 -2.44 -8.41
N ALA A 15 7.14 -3.10 -8.05
CA ALA A 15 7.15 -4.29 -7.19
C ALA A 15 5.83 -5.07 -7.35
N MET A 16 5.79 -6.33 -6.88
CA MET A 16 4.57 -7.16 -6.96
C MET A 16 3.95 -7.24 -8.39
N THR A 17 4.80 -7.18 -9.42
CA THR A 17 4.40 -7.10 -10.84
C THR A 17 3.50 -5.91 -11.22
N ILE A 18 3.50 -4.85 -10.39
CA ILE A 18 2.73 -3.63 -10.60
C ILE A 18 3.59 -2.38 -10.37
N SER A 19 3.17 -1.27 -10.99
CA SER A 19 3.77 0.05 -10.78
C SER A 19 2.99 0.78 -9.69
N PHE A 20 3.69 1.21 -8.64
CA PHE A 20 3.14 2.08 -7.60
C PHE A 20 3.61 3.51 -7.80
N THR A 21 2.68 4.44 -8.00
CA THR A 21 2.99 5.88 -8.04
C THR A 21 2.79 6.46 -6.65
N VAL A 22 3.85 7.07 -6.12
CA VAL A 22 3.86 7.76 -4.83
C VAL A 22 3.97 9.25 -5.08
N SER A 23 3.05 10.03 -4.50
CA SER A 23 2.94 11.47 -4.70
C SER A 23 2.86 12.22 -3.38
N VAL A 24 3.59 13.33 -3.29
CA VAL A 24 3.52 14.29 -2.18
C VAL A 24 3.24 15.67 -2.74
N ALA A 25 2.08 16.23 -2.41
CA ALA A 25 1.73 17.61 -2.73
C ALA A 25 2.28 18.53 -1.63
N VAL A 26 3.00 19.56 -2.05
CA VAL A 26 3.73 20.49 -1.19
C VAL A 26 3.34 21.92 -1.53
N GLN A 27 3.01 22.70 -0.51
CA GLN A 27 2.79 24.13 -0.61
C GLN A 27 4.11 24.85 -0.87
N GLY A 28 4.23 25.54 -2.01
CA GLY A 28 5.47 26.20 -2.44
C GLY A 28 6.50 25.21 -2.97
N GLU A 29 7.77 25.44 -2.64
CA GLU A 29 8.88 24.59 -3.03
C GLU A 29 9.18 23.55 -1.92
N ALA A 30 9.51 22.32 -2.31
CA ALA A 30 9.84 21.28 -1.36
C ALA A 30 11.21 21.53 -0.72
N PRO A 31 11.30 21.69 0.62
CA PRO A 31 12.59 21.91 1.26
C PRO A 31 13.48 20.65 1.17
N PRO A 32 14.82 20.79 1.19
CA PRO A 32 15.73 19.65 0.96
C PRO A 32 15.53 18.47 1.92
N ASN A 33 15.17 18.75 3.18
CA ASN A 33 14.85 17.73 4.17
C ASN A 33 13.58 16.93 3.82
N LEU A 34 12.55 17.57 3.25
CA LEU A 34 11.35 16.89 2.76
C LEU A 34 11.67 16.03 1.54
N THR A 35 12.44 16.55 0.58
CA THR A 35 12.86 15.79 -0.61
C THR A 35 13.66 14.54 -0.23
N GLN A 36 14.56 14.66 0.75
CA GLN A 36 15.30 13.52 1.29
C GLN A 36 14.37 12.52 1.99
N ALA A 37 13.46 13.00 2.85
CA ALA A 37 12.50 12.15 3.55
C ALA A 37 11.56 11.41 2.58
N PHE A 38 11.13 12.06 1.49
CA PHE A 38 10.35 11.45 0.42
C PHE A 38 11.14 10.34 -0.29
N THR A 39 12.42 10.59 -0.60
CA THR A 39 13.30 9.59 -1.21
C THR A 39 13.51 8.38 -0.30
N ASP A 40 13.68 8.61 1.01
CA ASP A 40 13.82 7.55 2.01
C ASP A 40 12.50 6.77 2.17
N ALA A 41 11.36 7.46 2.15
CA ALA A 41 10.05 6.82 2.16
C ALA A 41 9.88 5.90 0.94
N CYS A 42 10.19 6.36 -0.28
CA CYS A 42 10.10 5.53 -1.49
C CYS A 42 11.01 4.29 -1.43
N ARG A 43 12.20 4.40 -0.84
CA ARG A 43 13.07 3.24 -0.58
C ARG A 43 12.44 2.26 0.40
N LYS A 44 11.86 2.74 1.51
CA LYS A 44 11.14 1.89 2.47
C LYS A 44 9.93 1.21 1.83
N ILE A 45 9.17 1.94 1.01
CA ILE A 45 8.04 1.42 0.23
C ILE A 45 8.49 0.24 -0.63
N TYR A 46 9.57 0.40 -1.39
CA TYR A 46 10.12 -0.68 -2.21
C TYR A 46 10.51 -1.91 -1.37
N THR A 47 11.21 -1.72 -0.26
CA THR A 47 11.60 -2.81 0.64
C THR A 47 10.39 -3.53 1.23
N GLU A 48 9.38 -2.81 1.70
CA GLU A 48 8.17 -3.42 2.25
C GLU A 48 7.36 -4.16 1.18
N LEU A 49 7.22 -3.61 -0.03
CA LEU A 49 6.54 -4.30 -1.13
C LEU A 49 7.25 -5.61 -1.50
N LYS A 50 8.59 -5.61 -1.51
CA LYS A 50 9.37 -6.83 -1.72
C LYS A 50 9.16 -7.87 -0.63
N ARG A 51 9.09 -7.46 0.63
CA ARG A 51 8.79 -8.36 1.76
C ARG A 51 7.37 -8.91 1.65
N ILE A 52 6.39 -8.06 1.38
CA ILE A 52 4.98 -8.45 1.23
C ILE A 52 4.84 -9.45 0.07
N GLU A 53 5.50 -9.23 -1.07
CA GLU A 53 5.52 -10.23 -2.15
C GLU A 53 6.08 -11.57 -1.68
N ALA A 54 7.22 -11.57 -1.00
CA ALA A 54 7.84 -12.78 -0.49
C ALA A 54 6.93 -13.54 0.50
N ASP A 55 6.19 -12.82 1.34
CA ASP A 55 5.33 -13.40 2.36
C ASP A 55 3.96 -13.84 1.81
N PHE A 56 3.36 -13.09 0.87
CA PHE A 56 1.96 -13.23 0.50
C PHE A 56 1.70 -13.66 -0.95
N SER A 57 2.74 -13.88 -1.76
CA SER A 57 2.55 -14.36 -3.13
C SER A 57 2.06 -15.81 -3.15
N ALA A 58 0.92 -16.07 -3.78
CA ALA A 58 0.43 -17.43 -4.02
C ALA A 58 1.30 -18.25 -5.00
N PHE A 59 2.29 -17.60 -5.65
CA PHE A 59 3.14 -18.19 -6.68
C PHE A 59 4.55 -18.55 -6.18
N LEU A 60 5.00 -17.96 -5.06
CA LEU A 60 6.32 -18.23 -4.49
C LEU A 60 6.24 -19.39 -3.50
N PRO A 61 6.91 -20.53 -3.73
CA PRO A 61 6.75 -21.74 -2.91
C PRO A 61 7.01 -21.55 -1.42
N ASP A 62 7.95 -20.67 -1.08
CA ASP A 62 8.37 -20.42 0.31
C ASP A 62 7.53 -19.34 1.01
N SER A 63 6.55 -18.74 0.32
CA SER A 63 5.68 -17.72 0.91
C SER A 63 4.80 -18.31 2.01
N LEU A 64 4.33 -17.45 2.91
CA LEU A 64 3.40 -17.84 3.96
C LEU A 64 2.08 -18.32 3.35
N VAL A 65 1.62 -17.68 2.27
CA VAL A 65 0.38 -18.08 1.57
C VAL A 65 0.52 -19.46 0.95
N SER A 66 1.59 -19.72 0.20
CA SER A 66 1.79 -21.02 -0.44
C SER A 66 1.97 -22.14 0.59
N ARG A 67 2.74 -21.90 1.66
CA ARG A 67 2.89 -22.88 2.75
C ARG A 67 1.58 -23.15 3.49
N PHE A 68 0.80 -22.11 3.78
CA PHE A 68 -0.51 -22.28 4.41
C PHE A 68 -1.48 -23.05 3.48
N ALA A 69 -1.44 -22.77 2.18
CA ALA A 69 -2.22 -23.50 1.18
C ALA A 69 -1.83 -24.99 1.05
N GLU A 70 -0.61 -25.37 1.44
CA GLU A 70 -0.16 -26.77 1.57
C GLU A 70 -0.42 -27.39 2.96
N GLY A 71 -1.07 -26.65 3.88
CA GLY A 71 -1.52 -27.17 5.17
C GLY A 71 -0.68 -26.76 6.38
N ASP A 72 0.27 -25.82 6.25
CA ASP A 72 0.99 -25.26 7.40
C ASP A 72 0.14 -24.24 8.18
N GLU A 73 -0.81 -24.75 8.98
CA GLU A 73 -1.72 -23.91 9.78
C GLU A 73 -1.00 -23.13 10.89
N SER A 74 0.24 -23.50 11.25
CA SER A 74 1.01 -22.82 12.30
C SER A 74 1.27 -21.34 11.97
N ILE A 75 1.30 -21.01 10.68
CA ILE A 75 1.47 -19.64 10.17
C ILE A 75 0.38 -18.71 10.72
N LEU A 76 -0.87 -19.19 10.79
CA LEU A 76 -1.99 -18.42 11.32
C LEU A 76 -1.83 -18.13 12.82
N LEU A 77 -1.03 -18.90 13.56
CA LEU A 77 -0.77 -18.65 14.98
C LEU A 77 0.49 -17.80 15.21
N ALA A 78 1.44 -17.87 14.28
CA ALA A 78 2.78 -17.27 14.44
C ALA A 78 2.93 -15.89 13.79
N ASN A 79 2.10 -15.53 12.80
CA ASN A 79 2.27 -14.29 12.03
C ASN A 79 1.02 -13.39 12.10
N ALA A 80 1.18 -12.23 12.75
CA ALA A 80 0.09 -11.28 12.97
C ALA A 80 -0.43 -10.62 11.69
N GLU A 81 0.44 -10.34 10.70
CA GLU A 81 -0.02 -9.79 9.42
C GLU A 81 -0.79 -10.83 8.62
N PHE A 82 -0.36 -12.09 8.68
CA PHE A 82 -1.10 -13.19 8.07
C PHE A 82 -2.47 -13.36 8.72
N GLN A 83 -2.57 -13.28 10.05
CA GLN A 83 -3.84 -13.27 10.77
C GLN A 83 -4.76 -12.14 10.30
N GLU A 84 -4.23 -10.93 10.15
CA GLU A 84 -4.99 -9.76 9.68
C GLU A 84 -5.54 -9.98 8.27
N VAL A 85 -4.68 -10.38 7.33
CA VAL A 85 -5.06 -10.66 5.93
C VAL A 85 -6.05 -11.80 5.83
N TYR A 86 -5.84 -12.88 6.60
CA TYR A 86 -6.73 -14.02 6.65
C TYR A 86 -8.13 -13.62 7.13
N ALA A 87 -8.22 -12.91 8.26
CA ALA A 87 -9.48 -12.43 8.81
C ALA A 87 -10.19 -11.47 7.84
N ALA A 88 -9.46 -10.54 7.23
CA ALA A 88 -10.01 -9.62 6.23
C ALA A 88 -10.56 -10.34 4.99
N ALA A 89 -9.87 -11.39 4.53
CA ALA A 89 -10.30 -12.18 3.38
C ALA A 89 -11.57 -13.00 3.66
N LEU A 90 -11.69 -13.57 4.85
CA LEU A 90 -12.93 -14.25 5.25
C LEU A 90 -14.10 -13.28 5.40
N LEU A 91 -13.86 -12.10 6.01
CA LEU A 91 -14.88 -11.07 6.12
C LEU A 91 -15.32 -10.56 4.74
N ALA A 92 -14.38 -10.32 3.82
CA ALA A 92 -14.69 -9.90 2.46
C ALA A 92 -15.54 -10.96 1.72
N LYS A 93 -15.28 -12.25 1.94
CA LYS A 93 -16.11 -13.32 1.39
C LYS A 93 -17.55 -13.24 1.90
N GLU A 94 -17.72 -13.04 3.20
CA GLU A 94 -19.04 -12.92 3.81
C GLU A 94 -19.81 -11.69 3.30
N GLU A 95 -19.20 -10.51 3.38
CA GLU A 95 -19.81 -9.23 2.98
C GLU A 95 -20.17 -9.17 1.49
N THR A 96 -19.40 -9.87 0.65
CA THR A 96 -19.67 -9.94 -0.79
C THR A 96 -20.55 -11.12 -1.19
N ALA A 97 -21.11 -11.86 -0.22
CA ALA A 97 -21.88 -13.08 -0.45
C ALA A 97 -21.17 -14.09 -1.37
N GLY A 98 -19.84 -14.18 -1.24
CA GLY A 98 -18.98 -15.07 -2.02
C GLY A 98 -18.57 -14.54 -3.39
N ALA A 99 -18.93 -13.30 -3.77
CA ALA A 99 -18.41 -12.71 -5.02
C ALA A 99 -16.89 -12.51 -4.97
N PHE A 100 -16.34 -12.23 -3.79
CA PHE A 100 -14.95 -12.51 -3.46
C PHE A 100 -14.89 -13.83 -2.67
N ASP A 101 -13.98 -14.74 -3.02
CA ASP A 101 -13.72 -15.94 -2.24
C ASP A 101 -12.22 -16.22 -2.25
N PRO A 102 -11.51 -16.13 -1.11
CA PRO A 102 -10.07 -16.45 -1.06
C PRO A 102 -9.80 -17.95 -1.25
N TYR A 103 -10.81 -18.81 -1.41
CA TYR A 103 -10.68 -20.22 -1.71
C TYR A 103 -11.28 -20.60 -3.07
N PHE A 104 -11.47 -19.65 -3.98
CA PHE A 104 -12.12 -19.85 -5.29
C PHE A 104 -11.52 -21.01 -6.12
N ALA A 105 -10.23 -21.31 -5.95
CA ALA A 105 -9.52 -22.40 -6.63
C ALA A 105 -9.22 -23.61 -5.72
N GLY A 106 -9.90 -23.73 -4.58
CA GLY A 106 -9.75 -24.81 -3.61
C GLY A 106 -8.59 -24.66 -2.61
N LYS A 107 -7.68 -23.70 -2.84
CA LYS A 107 -6.58 -23.33 -1.94
C LYS A 107 -6.71 -21.86 -1.53
N PHE A 108 -6.15 -21.50 -0.38
CA PHE A 108 -6.14 -20.12 0.09
C PHE A 108 -5.28 -19.24 -0.82
N ASP A 109 -5.90 -18.28 -1.49
CA ASP A 109 -5.30 -17.29 -2.37
C ASP A 109 -5.96 -15.92 -2.12
N PRO A 110 -5.32 -15.06 -1.29
CA PRO A 110 -5.83 -13.73 -0.98
C PRO A 110 -5.31 -12.65 -1.95
N THR A 111 -4.74 -13.01 -3.12
CA THR A 111 -4.00 -12.09 -3.99
C THR A 111 -4.78 -10.80 -4.32
N GLY A 112 -6.09 -10.90 -4.53
CA GLY A 112 -6.94 -9.73 -4.79
C GLY A 112 -7.01 -8.75 -3.62
N LEU A 113 -7.03 -9.25 -2.38
CA LEU A 113 -7.13 -8.44 -1.16
C LEU A 113 -5.78 -7.92 -0.68
N VAL A 114 -4.71 -8.70 -0.85
CA VAL A 114 -3.36 -8.34 -0.38
C VAL A 114 -2.87 -7.03 -1.00
N LYS A 115 -3.23 -6.73 -2.25
CA LYS A 115 -2.84 -5.47 -2.92
C LYS A 115 -3.37 -4.24 -2.19
N GLY A 116 -4.68 -4.17 -1.97
CA GLY A 116 -5.31 -3.08 -1.22
C GLY A 116 -4.81 -3.00 0.23
N TRP A 117 -4.61 -4.14 0.89
CA TRP A 117 -4.02 -4.19 2.23
C TRP A 117 -2.60 -3.64 2.25
N ALA A 118 -1.76 -4.00 1.28
CA ALA A 118 -0.38 -3.52 1.16
C ALA A 118 -0.35 -2.00 0.97
N VAL A 119 -1.17 -1.45 0.07
CA VAL A 119 -1.29 0.00 -0.16
C VAL A 119 -1.69 0.71 1.14
N LYS A 120 -2.68 0.20 1.88
CA LYS A 120 -3.10 0.75 3.19
C LYS A 120 -1.97 0.74 4.21
N LYS A 121 -1.30 -0.40 4.37
CA LYS A 121 -0.20 -0.57 5.32
C LYS A 121 0.95 0.38 5.01
N ILE A 122 1.39 0.40 3.76
CA ILE A 122 2.51 1.20 3.28
C ILE A 122 2.20 2.69 3.41
N PHE A 123 0.98 3.10 3.05
CA PHE A 123 0.55 4.47 3.23
C PHE A 123 0.70 4.91 4.68
N ALA A 124 0.19 4.11 5.62
CA ALA A 124 0.24 4.41 7.05
C ALA A 124 1.67 4.42 7.61
N SER A 125 2.51 3.45 7.24
CA SER A 125 3.84 3.26 7.85
C SER A 125 4.97 4.06 7.18
N CYS A 126 4.90 4.27 5.86
CA CYS A 126 5.98 4.88 5.08
C CYS A 126 5.66 6.32 4.67
N LEU A 127 4.42 6.61 4.27
CA LEU A 127 4.07 7.89 3.64
C LEU A 127 3.44 8.89 4.62
N MET A 128 2.51 8.43 5.45
CA MET A 128 1.82 9.25 6.45
C MET A 128 2.74 10.01 7.42
N PRO A 129 3.94 9.51 7.80
CA PRO A 129 4.90 10.30 8.58
C PRO A 129 5.31 11.63 7.90
N LEU A 130 5.27 11.74 6.57
CA LEU A 130 5.56 12.99 5.86
C LEU A 130 4.48 14.06 6.09
N ALA A 131 3.28 13.68 6.57
CA ALA A 131 2.27 14.65 6.99
C ALA A 131 2.71 15.47 8.20
N ALA A 132 3.83 15.18 8.86
CA ALA A 132 4.36 16.04 9.91
C ALA A 132 4.98 17.35 9.36
N PHE A 133 5.34 17.39 8.08
CA PHE A 133 5.89 18.59 7.45
C PHE A 133 4.76 19.62 7.23
N PRO A 134 4.93 20.89 7.64
CA PRO A 134 3.90 21.92 7.49
C PRO A 134 3.59 22.26 6.03
N GLU A 135 4.55 22.07 5.13
CA GLU A 135 4.42 22.32 3.70
C GLU A 135 3.63 21.21 2.99
N VAL A 136 3.56 20.00 3.56
CA VAL A 136 2.85 18.88 2.93
C VAL A 136 1.33 19.09 3.05
N THR A 137 0.67 19.22 1.90
CA THR A 137 -0.78 19.42 1.79
C THR A 137 -1.50 18.17 1.28
N GLY A 138 -0.78 17.21 0.71
CA GLY A 138 -1.36 15.96 0.26
C GLY A 138 -0.34 14.83 0.17
N LEU A 139 -0.80 13.62 0.46
CA LEU A 139 -0.07 12.37 0.26
C LEU A 139 -0.94 11.41 -0.54
N CYS A 140 -0.34 10.68 -1.47
CA CYS A 140 -1.04 9.66 -2.26
C CYS A 140 -0.09 8.52 -2.59
N ILE A 141 -0.60 7.30 -2.55
CA ILE A 141 0.00 6.13 -3.19
C ILE A 141 -1.09 5.40 -3.96
N ASN A 142 -0.80 5.07 -5.21
CA ASN A 142 -1.66 4.32 -6.11
C ASN A 142 -0.85 3.15 -6.70
N GLY A 143 -1.37 1.93 -6.68
CA GLY A 143 -0.80 0.81 -7.40
C GLY A 143 -1.84 -0.24 -7.75
N GLY A 144 -1.87 -0.68 -9.01
CA GLY A 144 -2.75 -1.76 -9.46
C GLY A 144 -4.26 -1.48 -9.33
N GLY A 145 -4.67 -0.22 -9.20
CA GLY A 145 -6.07 0.19 -8.98
C GLY A 145 -6.41 0.45 -7.51
N ASP A 146 -5.52 0.10 -6.58
CA ASP A 146 -5.66 0.38 -5.15
C ASP A 146 -5.02 1.74 -4.82
N LEU A 147 -5.76 2.59 -4.11
CA LEU A 147 -5.34 3.95 -3.80
C LEU A 147 -5.58 4.30 -2.33
N GLN A 148 -4.60 4.99 -1.74
CA GLN A 148 -4.76 5.67 -0.47
C GLN A 148 -4.27 7.10 -0.61
N ALA A 149 -5.03 8.03 -0.04
CA ALA A 149 -4.70 9.44 -0.08
C ALA A 149 -5.06 10.13 1.23
N TRP A 150 -4.31 11.20 1.52
CA TRP A 150 -4.56 12.12 2.61
C TRP A 150 -4.36 13.54 2.11
N THR A 151 -5.10 14.48 2.69
CA THR A 151 -5.01 15.91 2.38
C THR A 151 -5.09 16.75 3.64
N ARG A 152 -4.42 17.90 3.64
CA ARG A 152 -4.54 18.94 4.67
C ARG A 152 -5.42 20.08 4.15
N GLY A 153 -6.39 20.50 4.97
CA GLY A 153 -7.28 21.61 4.66
C GLY A 153 -8.11 21.36 3.40
N ASP A 154 -8.20 22.38 2.54
CA ASP A 154 -9.04 22.35 1.35
C ASP A 154 -8.32 21.83 0.09
N PHE A 155 -7.10 21.31 0.22
CA PHE A 155 -6.41 20.70 -0.91
C PHE A 155 -7.24 19.55 -1.51
N ARG A 156 -7.31 19.51 -2.83
CA ARG A 156 -7.96 18.45 -3.59
C ARG A 156 -6.97 17.92 -4.61
N TRP A 157 -6.87 16.60 -4.68
CA TRP A 157 -6.20 15.93 -5.78
C TRP A 157 -7.05 16.14 -7.04
N GLU A 158 -6.47 16.78 -8.05
CA GLU A 158 -7.11 16.96 -9.35
C GLU A 158 -6.51 15.97 -10.34
N ASP A 159 -7.37 15.33 -11.12
CA ASP A 159 -6.95 14.51 -12.23
C ASP A 159 -6.52 15.44 -13.37
N ARG A 160 -5.21 15.58 -13.59
CA ARG A 160 -4.71 16.30 -14.77
C ARG A 160 -4.56 15.28 -15.89
N HIS A 161 -5.66 15.06 -16.60
CA HIS A 161 -5.66 14.40 -17.90
C HIS A 161 -4.95 15.27 -18.96
#